data_AF-A0A1T5H103-F1
#
_entry.id   AF-A0A1T5H103-F1
#
_cell.length_a   1.000
_cell.length_b   1.000
_cell.length_c   1.000
_cell.angle_alpha   90.00
_cell.angle_beta   90.00
_cell.angle_gamma   90.00
#
_symmetry.space_group_name_H-M   'P 1'
#
loop_
_entity.id
_entity.type
_entity.pdbx_description
1 polymer ?
#
loop_
_entity_poly.entity_id
_entity_poly.type
_entity_poly.pdbx_seq_one_letter_code
_entity_poly.pdbx_strand_id
1 'polypeptide(L)'
;MPKQQANNLNKRISIWGNVEVENRLGETTNEFEEIEKIWSSIIPQTGSLQKQVVETVLTNVTHKIKVRYSAGKFISKEMQIRFKGHKFEIKYILNPYFENEWLEIFVQEVLN
;
A
#
# COMPACT_ATOMS: atom_id res chain seq x y z
N MET A 1 11.04 -28.11 0.02
CA MET A 1 10.57 -27.01 0.89
C MET A 1 10.33 -25.79 0.02
N PRO A 2 9.16 -25.14 0.04
CA PRO A 2 8.96 -23.92 -0.73
C PRO A 2 9.88 -22.83 -0.16
N LYS A 3 10.69 -22.20 -1.03
CA LYS A 3 11.55 -21.07 -0.66
C LYS A 3 10.66 -19.98 -0.05
N GLN A 4 10.83 -19.69 1.23
CA GLN A 4 10.28 -18.46 1.81
C GLN A 4 10.83 -17.29 0.99
N GLN A 5 9.95 -16.59 0.29
CA GLN A 5 10.30 -15.40 -0.45
C GLN A 5 10.86 -14.39 0.56
N ALA A 6 12.14 -14.04 0.41
CA ALA A 6 12.89 -13.31 1.43
C ALA A 6 12.14 -12.04 1.89
N ASN A 7 11.82 -11.99 3.19
CA ASN A 7 11.21 -10.88 3.93
C ASN A 7 12.13 -9.65 4.02
N ASN A 8 12.84 -9.29 2.95
CA ASN A 8 13.73 -8.15 2.98
C ASN A 8 12.93 -6.88 2.63
N LEU A 9 12.64 -6.07 3.66
CA LEU A 9 12.11 -4.72 3.49
C LEU A 9 13.16 -3.81 2.84
N ASN A 10 13.34 -3.96 1.53
CA ASN A 10 14.43 -3.33 0.78
C ASN A 10 13.98 -2.19 -0.13
N LYS A 11 12.68 -1.89 -0.18
CA LYS A 11 12.14 -0.76 -0.95
C LYS A 11 11.67 0.31 0.01
N ARG A 12 12.01 1.56 -0.28
CA ARG A 12 11.48 2.70 0.47
C ARG A 12 10.35 3.33 -0.34
N ILE A 13 9.13 3.18 0.16
CA ILE A 13 7.90 3.68 -0.46
C ILE A 13 7.49 5.00 0.19
N SER A 14 6.82 5.85 -0.58
CA SER A 14 6.18 7.06 -0.05
C SER A 14 4.69 6.82 0.13
N ILE A 15 4.16 7.20 1.29
CA ILE A 15 2.73 7.21 1.58
C ILE A 15 2.20 8.63 1.37
N TRP A 16 1.15 8.76 0.59
CA TRP A 16 0.51 10.04 0.26
C TRP A 16 -0.94 10.03 0.72
N GLY A 17 -1.43 11.15 1.24
CA GLY A 17 -2.80 11.30 1.72
C GLY A 17 -3.21 12.76 1.82
N ASN A 18 -4.47 13.00 2.21
CA ASN A 18 -4.97 14.36 2.44
C ASN A 18 -4.38 14.92 3.74
N VAL A 19 -3.89 16.15 3.66
CA VAL A 19 -3.40 16.95 4.77
C VAL A 19 -4.25 18.23 4.83
N GLU A 20 -4.71 18.58 6.03
CA GLU A 20 -5.41 19.84 6.25
C GLU A 20 -4.40 21.00 6.21
N VAL A 21 -4.66 21.96 5.33
CA VAL A 21 -3.84 23.17 5.13
C VAL A 21 -4.73 24.39 5.35
N GLU A 22 -4.26 25.34 6.16
CA GLU A 22 -4.92 26.63 6.34
C GLU A 22 -4.48 27.59 5.23
N ASN A 23 -5.43 28.13 4.48
CA ASN A 23 -5.14 29.09 3.43
C ASN A 23 -4.95 30.51 4.02
N ARG A 24 -4.51 31.46 3.19
CA ARG A 24 -4.26 32.85 3.61
C ARG A 24 -5.51 33.58 4.15
N LEU A 25 -6.70 33.04 3.93
CA LEU A 25 -7.97 33.60 4.38
C LEU A 25 -8.48 32.94 5.67
N GLY A 26 -7.72 31.99 6.25
CA GLY A 26 -8.09 31.27 7.46
C GLY A 26 -9.08 30.12 7.22
N GLU A 27 -9.25 29.68 5.97
CA GLU A 27 -10.08 28.52 5.64
C GLU A 27 -9.24 27.25 5.59
N THR A 28 -9.77 26.15 6.14
CA THR A 28 -9.15 24.83 6.05
C THR A 28 -9.48 24.18 4.70
N THR A 29 -8.45 23.88 3.91
CA THR A 29 -8.54 23.06 2.69
C THR A 29 -7.81 21.73 2.89
N ASN A 30 -8.06 20.76 2.01
CA ASN A 30 -7.33 19.50 1.98
C ASN A 30 -6.41 19.46 0.76
N GLU A 31 -5.12 19.23 0.98
CA GLU A 31 -4.12 19.03 -0.07
C GLU A 31 -3.58 17.59 -0.03
N PHE A 32 -3.33 16.99 -1.20
CA PHE A 32 -2.86 15.61 -1.28
C PHE A 32 -1.33 15.57 -1.34
N GLU A 33 -0.70 15.31 -0.20
CA GLU A 33 0.74 15.43 0.00
C GLU A 33 1.40 14.12 0.45
N GLU A 34 2.74 14.11 0.45
CA GLU A 34 3.52 13.01 1.02
C GLU A 34 3.54 13.10 2.55
N ILE A 35 3.02 12.07 3.21
CA ILE A 35 2.95 12.01 4.68
C ILE A 35 4.25 11.43 5.25
N GLU A 36 4.68 10.26 4.77
CA GLU A 36 5.86 9.57 5.31
C GLU A 36 6.48 8.59 4.31
N LYS A 37 7.78 8.28 4.49
CA LYS A 37 8.49 7.23 3.76
C LYS A 37 8.86 6.04 4.64
N ILE A 38 8.35 4.86 4.30
CA ILE A 38 8.55 3.62 5.07
C ILE A 38 9.23 2.52 4.25
N TRP A 39 9.86 1.57 4.95
CA TRP A 39 10.47 0.39 4.34
C TRP A 39 9.43 -0.70 4.07
N SER A 40 9.50 -1.30 2.90
CA SER A 40 8.56 -2.30 2.41
C SER A 40 9.22 -3.39 1.56
N SER A 41 8.49 -4.48 1.38
CA SER A 41 8.70 -5.45 0.30
C SER A 41 7.54 -5.35 -0.68
N ILE A 42 7.83 -5.31 -1.99
CA ILE A 42 6.84 -5.20 -3.06
C ILE A 42 6.83 -6.53 -3.84
N ILE A 43 5.69 -7.20 -3.86
CA ILE A 43 5.54 -8.56 -4.38
C ILE A 43 4.45 -8.56 -5.49
N PRO A 44 4.80 -8.76 -6.77
CA PRO A 44 3.81 -8.82 -7.84
C PRO A 44 2.88 -10.04 -7.66
N GLN A 45 1.58 -9.86 -7.96
CA GLN A 45 0.57 -10.92 -7.84
C GLN A 45 0.29 -11.63 -9.19
N THR A 46 0.96 -11.22 -10.26
CA THR A 46 0.75 -11.69 -11.64
C THR A 46 1.14 -13.15 -11.90
N GLY A 47 1.80 -13.83 -10.95
CA GLY A 47 2.23 -15.23 -11.09
C GLY A 47 1.21 -16.29 -10.64
N SER A 48 0.17 -15.93 -9.88
CA SER A 48 -0.80 -16.88 -9.30
C SER A 48 -2.23 -16.76 -9.86
N LEU A 49 -2.46 -15.77 -10.72
CA LEU A 49 -3.77 -15.41 -11.30
C LEU A 49 -4.23 -16.33 -12.46
N GLN A 50 -3.66 -17.53 -12.63
CA GLN A 50 -4.11 -18.47 -13.67
C GLN A 50 -5.13 -19.52 -13.20
N LYS A 51 -5.45 -19.64 -11.91
CA LYS A 51 -6.46 -20.61 -11.45
C LYS A 51 -7.17 -20.16 -10.18
N GLN A 52 -8.11 -19.23 -10.30
CA GLN A 52 -9.41 -19.29 -9.61
C GLN A 52 -10.23 -18.04 -9.95
N VAL A 53 -11.23 -18.27 -10.78
CA VAL A 53 -12.41 -17.41 -10.88
C VAL A 53 -13.17 -17.58 -9.56
N VAL A 54 -13.51 -16.45 -8.93
CA VAL A 54 -14.49 -16.21 -7.84
C VAL A 54 -13.82 -15.37 -6.74
N GLU A 55 -13.79 -14.05 -6.95
CA GLU A 55 -13.96 -12.97 -5.95
C GLU A 55 -13.62 -11.62 -6.61
N THR A 56 -14.64 -10.79 -6.84
CA THR A 56 -14.57 -9.56 -7.65
C THR A 56 -13.59 -8.50 -7.12
N VAL A 57 -13.26 -8.52 -5.82
CA VAL A 57 -12.34 -7.55 -5.18
C VAL A 57 -10.86 -7.90 -5.44
N LEU A 58 -10.51 -9.19 -5.55
CA LEU A 58 -9.12 -9.65 -5.76
C LEU A 58 -8.68 -9.53 -7.22
N THR A 59 -9.62 -9.44 -8.17
CA THR A 59 -9.37 -9.43 -9.61
C THR A 59 -8.46 -8.30 -10.10
N ASN A 60 -8.35 -7.19 -9.36
CA ASN A 60 -7.59 -6.01 -9.78
C ASN A 60 -6.34 -5.73 -8.93
N VAL A 61 -5.93 -6.68 -8.08
CA VAL A 61 -4.70 -6.52 -7.30
C VAL A 61 -3.48 -6.85 -8.17
N THR A 62 -2.61 -5.87 -8.36
CA THR A 62 -1.37 -6.02 -9.12
C THR A 62 -0.19 -6.44 -8.23
N HIS A 63 -0.16 -5.91 -7.00
CA HIS A 63 0.95 -6.08 -6.07
C HIS A 63 0.44 -6.24 -4.64
N LYS A 64 1.22 -6.96 -3.85
CA LYS A 64 1.15 -6.99 -2.40
C LYS A 64 2.37 -6.27 -1.84
N ILE A 65 2.14 -5.25 -1.03
CA ILE A 65 3.17 -4.48 -0.35
C ILE A 65 3.16 -4.87 1.12
N LYS A 66 4.26 -5.44 1.60
CA LYS A 66 4.42 -5.85 3.00
C LYS A 66 5.25 -4.82 3.77
N VAL A 67 4.74 -4.36 4.91
CA VAL A 67 5.39 -3.38 5.81
C VAL A 67 5.30 -3.83 7.26
N ARG A 68 6.18 -3.32 8.13
CA ARG A 68 6.03 -3.53 9.59
C ARG A 68 4.74 -2.87 10.06
N TYR A 69 4.02 -3.53 10.96
CA TYR A 69 2.78 -2.99 11.52
C TYR A 69 2.98 -1.61 12.14
N SER A 70 4.03 -1.45 12.96
CA SER A 70 4.32 -0.18 13.64
C SER A 70 4.49 1.00 12.68
N ALA A 71 5.05 0.75 11.50
CA ALA A 71 5.29 1.76 10.47
C ALA A 71 4.11 1.93 9.50
N GLY A 72 3.16 0.99 9.46
CA GLY A 72 2.06 1.00 8.50
C GLY A 72 0.67 1.18 9.12
N LYS A 73 0.53 1.14 10.46
CA LYS A 73 -0.77 1.19 11.14
C LYS A 73 -1.60 2.46 10.91
N PHE A 74 -0.96 3.53 10.43
CA PHE A 74 -1.64 4.78 10.07
C PHE A 74 -2.22 4.78 8.65
N ILE A 75 -1.82 3.81 7.81
CA ILE A 75 -2.20 3.75 6.41
C ILE A 75 -3.68 3.37 6.31
N SER A 76 -4.45 4.17 5.58
CA SER A 76 -5.86 3.91 5.27
C SER A 76 -6.09 3.66 3.78
N LYS A 77 -7.31 3.27 3.39
CA LYS A 77 -7.65 2.95 1.99
C LYS A 77 -7.70 4.17 1.09
N GLU A 78 -7.93 5.35 1.67
CA GLU A 78 -8.02 6.64 0.99
C GLU A 78 -6.64 7.19 0.59
N MET A 79 -5.56 6.59 1.12
CA MET A 79 -4.18 6.96 0.81
C MET A 79 -3.69 6.32 -0.49
N GLN A 80 -2.56 6.81 -0.99
CA GLN A 80 -1.85 6.26 -2.14
C GLN A 80 -0.42 5.89 -1.77
N ILE A 81 0.09 4.85 -2.41
CA ILE A 81 1.49 4.46 -2.29
C ILE A 81 2.22 4.82 -3.57
N ARG A 82 3.42 5.39 -3.46
CA ARG A 82 4.28 5.73 -4.60
C ARG A 82 5.65 5.11 -4.47
N PHE A 83 6.19 4.63 -5.59
CA PHE A 83 7.55 4.08 -5.66
C PHE A 83 8.12 4.24 -7.06
N LYS A 84 9.28 4.91 -7.20
CA LYS A 84 9.99 5.08 -8.49
C LYS A 84 9.11 5.53 -9.67
N GLY A 85 8.19 6.47 -9.43
CA GLY A 85 7.27 6.98 -10.46
C GLY A 85 5.99 6.16 -10.63
N HIS A 86 5.91 4.95 -10.07
CA HIS A 86 4.69 4.15 -10.03
C HIS A 86 3.75 4.66 -8.94
N LYS A 87 2.45 4.70 -9.25
CA LYS A 87 1.38 5.04 -8.31
C LYS A 87 0.51 3.81 -8.06
N PHE A 88 0.17 3.60 -6.79
CA PHE A 88 -0.59 2.46 -6.35
C PHE A 88 -1.81 2.93 -5.55
N GLU A 89 -2.98 2.47 -5.95
CA GLU A 89 -4.23 2.61 -5.21
C GLU A 89 -4.38 1.46 -4.22
N ILE A 90 -4.72 1.76 -2.97
CA ILE A 90 -4.91 0.76 -1.93
C ILE A 90 -6.29 0.13 -2.07
N LYS A 91 -6.33 -1.20 -2.25
CA LYS A 91 -7.59 -1.95 -2.37
C LYS A 91 -8.00 -2.55 -1.04
N TYR A 92 -7.03 -3.12 -0.32
CA TYR A 92 -7.26 -3.80 0.94
C TYR A 92 -6.00 -3.82 1.81
N ILE A 93 -6.18 -3.76 3.13
CA ILE A 93 -5.10 -3.86 4.12
C ILE A 93 -5.44 -5.04 5.04
N LEU A 94 -4.52 -5.99 5.14
CA LEU A 94 -4.63 -7.16 6.00
C LEU A 94 -3.63 -7.07 7.14
N ASN A 95 -4.10 -7.30 8.36
CA ASN A 95 -3.27 -7.61 9.52
C ASN A 95 -3.33 -9.14 9.74
N PRO A 96 -2.34 -9.91 9.25
CA PRO A 96 -2.40 -11.37 9.28
C PRO A 96 -2.57 -11.88 10.71
N TYR A 97 -3.58 -12.72 10.92
CA TYR A 97 -3.92 -13.29 12.23
C TYR A 97 -4.12 -12.27 13.38
N PHE A 98 -4.21 -10.97 13.06
CA PHE A 98 -4.22 -9.86 14.02
C PHE A 98 -3.02 -9.81 14.98
N GLU A 99 -1.87 -10.34 14.58
CA GLU A 99 -0.66 -10.41 15.44
C GLU A 99 0.07 -9.07 15.57
N ASN A 100 -0.26 -8.07 14.75
CA ASN A 100 0.36 -6.73 14.76
C ASN A 100 1.87 -6.74 14.51
N GLU A 101 2.39 -7.72 13.77
CA GLU A 101 3.80 -7.75 13.36
C GLU A 101 4.01 -7.06 12.00
N TRP A 102 3.13 -7.36 11.04
CA TRP A 102 3.21 -6.92 9.66
C TRP A 102 1.83 -6.54 9.14
N LEU A 103 1.81 -5.66 8.13
CA LEU A 103 0.64 -5.44 7.31
C LEU A 103 0.93 -5.91 5.89
N GLU A 104 -0.07 -6.55 5.27
CA GLU A 104 -0.09 -6.85 3.85
C GLU A 104 -1.09 -5.92 3.16
N ILE A 105 -0.56 -5.02 2.34
CA ILE A 105 -1.31 -3.99 1.64
C ILE A 105 -1.46 -4.42 0.18
N PHE A 106 -2.67 -4.75 -0.23
CA PHE A 106 -2.99 -5.18 -1.58
C PHE A 106 -3.35 -3.96 -2.41
N VAL A 107 -2.63 -3.76 -3.52
CA VAL A 107 -2.71 -2.55 -4.32
C VAL A 107 -2.90 -2.84 -5.81
N GLN A 108 -3.53 -1.88 -6.47
CA GLN A 108 -3.61 -1.80 -7.93
C GLN A 108 -2.68 -0.69 -8.41
N GLU A 109 -1.81 -1.01 -9.36
CA GLU A 109 -1.02 0.00 -10.06
C GLU A 109 -1.92 0.80 -10.99
N VAL A 110 -1.82 2.12 -10.92
CA VAL A 110 -2.59 3.05 -11.75
C VAL A 110 -1.61 3.69 -12.74
N LEU A 111 -1.84 3.43 -14.03
CA LEU A 111 -1.12 4.11 -15.10
C LEU A 111 -1.62 5.56 -15.18
N ASN A 112 -0.69 6.51 -15.14
CA ASN A 112 -1.01 7.91 -15.44
C ASN A 112 -0.98 8.15 -16.94
#